data_AF-A0A518GBH5-F1
#
_entry.id   AF-A0A518GBH5-F1
#
_cell.length_a   1.000
_cell.length_b   1.000
_cell.length_c   1.000
_cell.angle_alpha   90.00
_cell.angle_beta   90.00
_cell.angle_gamma   90.00
#
_symmetry.space_group_name_H-M   'P 1'
#
loop_
_entity.id
_entity.type
_entity.pdbx_description
1 polymer ?
#
loop_
_entity_poly.entity_id
_entity_poly.type
_entity_poly.pdbx_seq_one_letter_code
_entity_poly.pdbx_strand_id
1 'polypeptide(L)'
;MHIQAASGTIRVTLQLYHYRARLYNLNLVRFCSRDPIGFEDSANLYCYVHGRCLIKLDPSGQVSEGEPRKDEKCCSDAKKDGLDEQNAGGVICCDGRAVVCIWQIGWHNPKNEKAKKIMLECATKHEELHRDKHIPECKKDSCLERMGPHEKITLARAECDSYLVHYRCLYNKITECGSDITCIKEVEAEKDTARKLWISECDKAKKEESNKPIQIK
;
A
#
# COMPACT_ATOMS: atom_id res chain seq x y z
N MET A 1 -18.56 -9.35 55.15
CA MET A 1 -19.76 -8.50 55.15
C MET A 1 -19.56 -7.46 56.25
N HIS A 2 -19.08 -6.27 55.91
CA HIS A 2 -19.10 -5.11 56.80
C HIS A 2 -19.50 -3.91 55.96
N ILE A 3 -20.72 -3.45 56.16
CA ILE A 3 -21.26 -2.23 55.58
C ILE A 3 -21.20 -1.19 56.69
N GLN A 4 -20.43 -0.12 56.48
CA GLN A 4 -20.62 1.14 57.19
C GLN A 4 -20.89 2.21 56.15
N ALA A 5 -22.10 2.74 56.17
CA ALA A 5 -22.50 3.91 55.40
C ALA A 5 -22.08 5.16 56.17
N ALA A 6 -21.25 6.01 55.55
CA ALA A 6 -20.96 7.36 56.03
C ALA A 6 -20.82 8.31 54.83
N SER A 7 -21.64 9.37 54.82
CA SER A 7 -21.46 10.64 54.12
C SER A 7 -21.13 10.56 52.62
N GLY A 8 -22.17 10.74 51.78
CA GLY A 8 -22.16 10.63 50.32
C GLY A 8 -21.30 11.64 49.55
N THR A 9 -19.98 11.51 49.67
CA THR A 9 -19.03 12.06 48.68
C THR A 9 -18.14 10.92 48.21
N ILE A 10 -18.50 10.29 47.10
CA ILE A 10 -17.62 9.35 46.40
C ILE A 10 -16.46 10.17 45.84
N ARG A 11 -15.28 10.09 46.46
CA ARG A 11 -14.05 10.63 45.89
C ARG A 11 -13.61 9.70 44.75
N VAL A 12 -14.01 10.03 43.53
CA VAL A 12 -13.48 9.40 42.31
C VAL A 12 -12.20 10.12 41.94
N THR A 13 -11.05 9.45 42.04
CA THR A 13 -9.80 9.97 41.49
C THR A 13 -9.85 9.84 39.97
N LEU A 14 -9.97 10.96 39.26
CA LEU A 14 -9.98 10.97 37.79
C LEU A 14 -8.55 10.95 37.26
N GLN A 15 -8.16 9.86 36.59
CA GLN A 15 -6.91 9.82 35.81
C GLN A 15 -7.13 10.51 34.46
N LEU A 16 -6.76 11.79 34.40
CA LEU A 16 -6.88 12.64 33.21
C LEU A 16 -5.50 12.90 32.59
N TYR A 17 -5.44 12.80 31.26
CA TYR A 17 -4.25 13.08 30.46
C TYR A 17 -4.47 14.35 29.65
N HIS A 18 -3.48 15.25 29.66
CA HIS A 18 -3.57 16.51 28.96
C HIS A 18 -3.00 16.40 27.54
N TYR A 19 -3.88 16.26 26.55
CA TYR A 19 -3.57 16.22 25.13
C TYR A 19 -3.81 17.58 24.50
N ARG A 20 -3.01 18.57 24.92
CA ARG A 20 -2.99 19.98 24.45
C ARG A 20 -4.37 20.63 24.38
N ALA A 21 -5.11 20.37 23.31
CA ALA A 21 -6.45 20.88 23.06
C ALA A 21 -7.54 20.19 23.89
N ARG A 22 -7.30 18.97 24.41
CA ARG A 22 -8.32 18.18 25.12
C ARG A 22 -7.77 17.43 26.33
N LEU A 23 -8.66 17.15 27.29
CA LEU A 23 -8.41 16.23 28.41
C LEU A 23 -8.96 14.84 28.07
N TYR A 24 -8.13 13.81 28.19
CA TYR A 24 -8.49 12.41 27.96
C TYR A 24 -8.67 11.67 29.28
N ASN A 25 -9.75 10.91 29.43
CA ASN A 25 -10.03 10.09 30.60
C ASN A 25 -9.72 8.62 30.30
N LEU A 26 -8.73 8.04 30.97
CA LEU A 26 -8.37 6.63 30.76
C LEU A 26 -9.47 5.66 31.15
N ASN A 27 -10.20 5.93 32.23
CA ASN A 27 -11.23 5.03 32.73
C ASN A 27 -12.44 4.96 31.79
N LEU A 28 -12.72 6.05 31.09
CA LEU A 28 -13.82 6.15 30.13
C LEU A 28 -13.37 5.97 28.67
N VAL A 29 -12.04 5.85 28.45
CA VAL A 29 -11.39 5.69 27.15
C VAL A 29 -11.89 6.72 26.12
N ARG A 30 -12.05 7.98 26.54
CA ARG A 30 -12.57 9.08 25.70
C ARG A 30 -12.10 10.46 26.15
N PHE A 31 -12.23 11.44 25.27
CA PHE A 31 -12.06 12.84 25.64
C PHE A 31 -13.20 13.34 26.55
N CYS A 32 -12.88 14.27 27.46
CA CYS A 32 -13.84 14.88 28.39
C CYS A 32 -14.62 16.04 27.75
N SER A 33 -14.21 16.47 26.57
CA SER A 33 -14.75 17.60 25.82
C SER A 33 -14.95 17.20 24.36
N ARG A 34 -15.92 17.83 23.69
CA ARG A 34 -16.09 17.71 22.23
C ARG A 34 -14.81 18.12 21.51
N ASP A 35 -14.57 17.51 20.35
CA ASP A 35 -13.49 17.91 19.45
C ASP A 35 -13.61 19.40 19.04
N PRO A 36 -12.57 20.23 19.28
CA PRO A 36 -12.55 21.62 18.83
C PRO A 36 -12.69 21.81 17.32
N ILE A 37 -12.32 20.82 16.49
CA ILE A 37 -12.53 20.85 15.03
C ILE A 37 -13.91 20.35 14.61
N GLY A 38 -14.80 20.06 15.57
CA GLY A 38 -16.16 19.61 15.30
C GLY A 38 -16.20 18.24 14.63
N PHE A 39 -17.13 18.06 13.69
CA PHE A 39 -17.34 16.78 12.99
C PHE A 39 -16.34 16.51 11.87
N GLU A 40 -15.34 17.37 11.67
CA GLU A 40 -14.31 17.18 10.65
C GLU A 40 -13.50 15.90 10.85
N ASP A 41 -13.34 15.45 12.11
CA ASP A 41 -12.66 14.20 12.44
C ASP A 41 -13.59 12.97 12.50
N SER A 42 -14.70 13.08 13.23
CA SER A 42 -15.59 11.94 13.45
C SER A 42 -17.00 12.38 13.80
N ALA A 43 -17.98 11.53 13.48
CA ALA A 43 -19.33 11.62 14.03
C ALA A 43 -19.33 11.53 15.58
N ASN A 44 -18.34 10.86 16.18
CA ASN A 44 -18.17 10.76 17.62
C ASN A 44 -17.11 11.77 18.12
N LEU A 45 -17.58 12.96 18.51
CA LEU A 45 -16.76 14.09 18.98
C LEU A 45 -15.96 13.84 20.26
N TYR A 46 -16.12 12.69 20.90
CA TYR A 46 -15.42 12.34 22.14
C TYR A 46 -14.42 11.18 21.96
N CYS A 47 -14.37 10.57 20.78
CA CYS A 47 -13.55 9.38 20.56
C CYS A 47 -12.06 9.72 20.58
N TYR A 48 -11.25 8.83 21.15
CA TYR A 48 -9.79 8.90 21.03
C TYR A 48 -9.35 8.00 19.88
N VAL A 49 -8.70 8.60 18.86
CA VAL A 49 -8.13 7.93 17.68
C VAL A 49 -9.09 6.93 16.97
N HIS A 50 -10.38 7.26 16.91
CA HIS A 50 -11.44 6.38 16.36
C HIS A 50 -11.45 4.96 16.94
N GLY A 51 -11.00 4.79 18.20
CA GLY A 51 -10.87 3.48 18.86
C GLY A 51 -9.65 2.66 18.44
N ARG A 52 -8.76 3.20 17.60
CA ARG A 52 -7.54 2.53 17.12
C ARG A 52 -6.31 2.79 18.01
N CYS A 53 -6.49 2.73 19.34
CA CYS A 53 -5.50 3.12 20.35
C CYS A 53 -4.21 2.28 20.37
N LEU A 54 -4.24 1.09 19.76
CA LEU A 54 -3.07 0.21 19.66
C LEU A 54 -2.10 0.64 18.56
N ILE A 55 -2.57 1.43 17.59
CA ILE A 55 -1.80 1.76 16.36
C ILE A 55 -1.78 3.27 16.05
N LYS A 56 -2.52 4.10 16.80
CA LYS A 56 -2.58 5.55 16.62
C LYS A 56 -2.37 6.28 17.95
N LEU A 57 -1.68 7.42 17.86
CA LEU A 57 -1.51 8.39 18.93
C LEU A 57 -2.09 9.72 18.45
N ASP A 58 -2.72 10.48 19.33
CA ASP A 58 -3.23 11.83 19.05
C ASP A 58 -2.50 12.89 19.89
N PRO A 59 -1.22 13.24 19.59
CA PRO A 59 -0.46 14.19 20.42
C PRO A 59 -1.04 15.61 20.46
N SER A 60 -1.81 16.01 19.45
CA SER A 60 -2.43 17.33 19.36
C SER A 60 -3.80 17.41 20.03
N GLY A 61 -4.45 16.27 20.25
CA GLY A 61 -5.84 16.22 20.68
C GLY A 61 -6.78 16.69 19.57
N GLN A 62 -6.48 16.42 18.30
CA GLN A 62 -7.22 16.93 17.13
C GLN A 62 -7.16 16.00 15.91
N VAL A 63 -6.77 14.73 16.03
CA VAL A 63 -6.49 13.90 14.84
C VAL A 63 -7.75 13.62 14.04
N SER A 64 -8.00 14.45 13.03
CA SER A 64 -8.76 14.18 11.81
C SER A 64 -8.17 12.96 11.11
N GLU A 65 -9.00 12.01 10.64
CA GLU A 65 -8.60 11.18 9.49
C GLU A 65 -8.10 12.15 8.41
N GLY A 66 -6.78 12.21 8.21
CA GLY A 66 -6.25 12.94 7.07
C GLY A 66 -6.79 12.28 5.82
N GLU A 67 -7.22 13.09 4.84
CA GLU A 67 -7.42 12.64 3.46
C GLU A 67 -6.37 11.58 3.09
N PRO A 68 -6.75 10.50 2.37
CA PRO A 68 -5.81 9.48 1.95
C PRO A 68 -4.57 10.14 1.34
N ARG A 69 -3.38 9.69 1.73
CA ARG A 69 -2.13 10.22 1.15
C ARG A 69 -2.23 10.17 -0.37
N LYS A 70 -1.71 11.17 -1.06
CA LYS A 70 -1.49 11.08 -2.51
C LYS A 70 -0.59 9.90 -2.84
N ASP A 71 -0.76 9.30 -4.02
CA ASP A 71 -0.01 8.12 -4.46
C ASP A 71 1.50 8.36 -4.40
N GLU A 72 1.97 9.54 -4.80
CA GLU A 72 3.40 9.88 -4.77
C GLU A 72 3.94 9.90 -3.34
N LYS A 73 3.14 10.43 -2.42
CA LYS A 73 3.49 10.45 -0.99
C LYS A 73 3.54 9.03 -0.45
N CYS A 74 2.54 8.22 -0.78
CA CYS A 74 2.50 6.82 -0.40
C CYS A 74 3.75 6.06 -0.86
N CYS A 75 4.09 6.14 -2.15
CA CYS A 75 5.25 5.46 -2.71
C CYS A 75 6.57 5.98 -2.14
N SER A 76 6.66 7.28 -1.83
CA SER A 76 7.84 7.86 -1.19
C SER A 76 8.03 7.39 0.26
N ASP A 77 6.93 7.29 1.02
CA ASP A 77 6.96 6.80 2.40
C ASP A 77 7.25 5.29 2.41
N ALA A 78 6.66 4.52 1.49
CA ALA A 78 6.95 3.09 1.33
C ALA A 78 8.43 2.81 1.05
N LYS A 79 9.04 3.57 0.14
CA LYS A 79 10.48 3.46 -0.16
C LYS A 79 11.35 3.82 1.05
N LYS A 80 10.96 4.86 1.79
CA LYS A 80 11.67 5.28 3.00
C LYS A 80 11.64 4.20 4.08
N ASP A 81 10.53 3.47 4.18
CA ASP A 81 10.36 2.37 5.13
C ASP A 81 10.94 1.03 4.61
N GLY A 82 11.56 1.03 3.43
CA GLY A 82 12.20 -0.15 2.82
C GLY A 82 11.22 -1.16 2.23
N LEU A 83 9.95 -0.76 2.02
CA LEU A 83 8.90 -1.60 1.42
C LEU A 83 9.02 -1.73 -0.11
N ASP A 84 9.98 -1.04 -0.72
CA ASP A 84 10.37 -1.31 -2.10
C ASP A 84 11.08 -2.67 -2.24
N GLU A 85 11.70 -3.16 -1.15
CA GLU A 85 12.44 -4.43 -1.13
C GLU A 85 13.48 -4.52 -2.27
N GLN A 86 14.05 -3.39 -2.67
CA GLN A 86 14.97 -3.26 -3.83
C GLN A 86 14.34 -3.65 -5.18
N ASN A 87 13.00 -3.72 -5.27
CA ASN A 87 12.28 -3.96 -6.51
C ASN A 87 12.04 -2.66 -7.27
N ALA A 88 11.91 -2.75 -8.59
CA ALA A 88 11.60 -1.62 -9.45
C ALA A 88 10.17 -1.09 -9.25
N GLY A 89 9.25 -1.97 -8.83
CA GLY A 89 7.85 -1.66 -8.60
C GLY A 89 7.19 -2.60 -7.60
N GLY A 90 5.96 -2.27 -7.24
CA GLY A 90 5.13 -3.09 -6.36
C GLY A 90 3.81 -2.41 -6.01
N VAL A 91 2.93 -3.17 -5.36
CA VAL A 91 1.65 -2.66 -4.86
C VAL A 91 1.71 -2.51 -3.34
N ILE A 92 1.40 -1.30 -2.87
CA ILE A 92 1.41 -0.92 -1.46
C ILE A 92 -0.02 -0.70 -0.99
N CYS A 93 -0.43 -1.35 0.09
CA CYS A 93 -1.63 -0.96 0.80
C CYS A 93 -1.31 0.27 1.64
N CYS A 94 -2.10 1.32 1.43
CA CYS A 94 -1.80 2.66 1.91
C CYS A 94 -3.10 3.34 2.29
N ASP A 95 -3.26 3.72 3.56
CA ASP A 95 -4.52 4.30 4.06
C ASP A 95 -5.77 3.51 3.63
N GLY A 96 -5.68 2.17 3.62
CA GLY A 96 -6.77 1.27 3.26
C GLY A 96 -7.05 1.07 1.76
N ARG A 97 -6.19 1.57 0.87
CA ARG A 97 -6.30 1.38 -0.59
C ARG A 97 -5.02 0.82 -1.20
N ALA A 98 -5.15 0.10 -2.32
CA ALA A 98 -4.02 -0.45 -3.05
C ALA A 98 -3.44 0.60 -4.02
N VAL A 99 -2.17 0.93 -3.84
CA VAL A 99 -1.42 1.94 -4.62
C VAL A 99 -0.33 1.26 -5.41
N VAL A 100 -0.30 1.52 -6.72
CA VAL A 100 0.79 1.05 -7.59
C VAL A 100 1.96 2.01 -7.47
N CYS A 101 3.13 1.47 -7.11
CA CYS A 101 4.35 2.23 -6.98
C CYS A 101 5.41 1.75 -7.98
N ILE A 102 6.00 2.70 -8.69
CA ILE A 102 7.15 2.49 -9.56
C ILE A 102 8.31 3.32 -9.02
N TRP A 103 9.32 2.67 -8.47
CA TRP A 103 10.49 3.33 -7.86
C TRP A 103 11.70 3.40 -8.79
N GLN A 104 11.75 2.56 -9.82
CA GLN A 104 12.78 2.58 -10.85
C GLN A 104 12.15 2.37 -12.23
N ILE A 105 12.58 3.16 -13.22
CA ILE A 105 12.10 3.08 -14.61
C ILE A 105 13.19 2.48 -15.48
N GLY A 106 12.87 1.41 -16.19
CA GLY A 106 13.77 0.78 -17.14
C GLY A 106 14.88 -0.03 -16.48
N TRP A 107 15.17 -1.20 -17.03
CA TRP A 107 16.30 -2.03 -16.55
C TRP A 107 17.64 -1.49 -17.06
N HIS A 108 17.62 -0.62 -18.07
CA HIS A 108 18.81 -0.12 -18.78
C HIS A 108 19.06 1.37 -18.59
N ASN A 109 18.43 2.01 -17.59
CA ASN A 109 18.54 3.46 -17.32
C ASN A 109 18.33 4.31 -18.60
N PRO A 110 17.14 4.23 -19.22
CA PRO A 110 16.82 4.93 -20.47
C PRO A 110 17.06 6.43 -20.33
N LYS A 111 17.58 7.07 -21.38
CA LYS A 111 17.83 8.52 -21.38
C LYS A 111 16.75 9.27 -22.14
N ASN A 112 16.09 8.63 -23.09
CA ASN A 112 15.07 9.28 -23.91
C ASN A 112 13.77 9.45 -23.11
N GLU A 113 13.27 10.67 -23.00
CA GLU A 113 12.07 10.99 -22.21
C GLU A 113 10.80 10.29 -22.74
N LYS A 114 10.72 10.07 -24.06
CA LYS A 114 9.60 9.36 -24.68
C LYS A 114 9.65 7.86 -24.34
N ALA A 115 10.84 7.28 -24.40
CA ALA A 115 11.06 5.90 -23.97
C ALA A 115 10.72 5.72 -22.48
N LYS A 116 11.20 6.62 -21.60
CA LYS A 116 10.86 6.63 -20.17
C LYS A 116 9.35 6.65 -19.94
N LYS A 117 8.61 7.48 -20.67
CA LYS A 117 7.15 7.56 -20.54
C LYS A 117 6.47 6.26 -20.96
N ILE A 118 6.89 5.65 -22.06
CA ILE A 118 6.39 4.36 -22.54
C ILE A 118 6.68 3.26 -21.51
N MET A 119 7.92 3.19 -21.01
CA MET A 119 8.32 2.20 -20.01
C MET A 119 7.56 2.38 -18.69
N LEU A 120 7.39 3.62 -18.22
CA LEU A 120 6.61 3.91 -17.01
C LEU A 120 5.15 3.48 -17.17
N GLU A 121 4.52 3.76 -18.32
CA GLU A 121 3.14 3.32 -18.59
C GLU A 121 3.03 1.78 -18.56
N CYS A 122 3.97 1.09 -19.20
CA CYS A 122 3.95 -0.37 -19.28
C CYS A 122 4.33 -1.07 -17.96
N ALA A 123 5.26 -0.51 -17.20
CA ALA A 123 5.57 -0.97 -15.84
C ALA A 123 4.39 -0.72 -14.89
N THR A 124 3.69 0.40 -15.02
CA THR A 124 2.46 0.64 -14.24
C THR A 124 1.42 -0.45 -14.51
N LYS A 125 1.18 -0.79 -15.79
CA LYS A 125 0.24 -1.87 -16.15
C LYS A 125 0.64 -3.25 -15.63
N HIS A 126 1.94 -3.52 -15.48
CA HIS A 126 2.45 -4.73 -14.83
C HIS A 126 1.98 -4.79 -13.38
N GLU A 127 2.21 -3.74 -12.61
CA GLU A 127 1.82 -3.65 -11.21
C GLU A 127 0.30 -3.54 -11.00
N GLU A 128 -0.43 -2.94 -11.93
CA GLU A 128 -1.90 -2.93 -11.91
C GLU A 128 -2.47 -4.33 -12.00
N LEU A 129 -1.85 -5.24 -12.78
CA LEU A 129 -2.29 -6.63 -12.81
C LEU A 129 -2.07 -7.31 -11.45
N HIS A 130 -0.95 -7.02 -10.77
CA HIS A 130 -0.75 -7.48 -9.41
C HIS A 130 -1.85 -6.98 -8.46
N ARG A 131 -2.15 -5.68 -8.51
CA ARG A 131 -3.22 -5.03 -7.74
C ARG A 131 -4.58 -5.69 -7.97
N ASP A 132 -4.94 -5.89 -9.23
CA ASP A 132 -6.30 -6.26 -9.61
C ASP A 132 -6.57 -7.76 -9.48
N LYS A 133 -5.52 -8.60 -9.55
CA LYS A 133 -5.70 -10.05 -9.63
C LYS A 133 -4.82 -10.89 -8.72
N HIS A 134 -3.66 -10.40 -8.29
CA HIS A 134 -2.67 -11.27 -7.63
C HIS A 134 -2.57 -11.04 -6.13
N ILE A 135 -2.92 -9.85 -5.62
CA ILE A 135 -2.89 -9.53 -4.18
C ILE A 135 -4.29 -9.61 -3.56
N PRO A 136 -4.40 -9.84 -2.24
CA PRO A 136 -5.67 -9.69 -1.53
C PRO A 136 -6.06 -8.20 -1.40
N GLU A 137 -7.32 -7.94 -1.07
CA GLU A 137 -7.79 -6.59 -0.78
C GLU A 137 -7.06 -5.98 0.43
N CYS A 138 -6.72 -4.69 0.32
CA CYS A 138 -6.14 -3.94 1.41
C CYS A 138 -7.12 -3.82 2.58
N LYS A 139 -6.63 -4.06 3.80
CA LYS A 139 -7.45 -3.86 4.99
C LYS A 139 -7.66 -2.36 5.22
N LYS A 140 -8.86 -1.96 5.65
CA LYS A 140 -9.22 -0.55 5.91
C LYS A 140 -8.39 0.12 7.00
N ASP A 141 -7.66 -0.66 7.79
CA ASP A 141 -6.73 -0.21 8.82
C ASP A 141 -5.25 -0.29 8.40
N SER A 142 -4.97 -0.76 7.18
CA SER A 142 -3.63 -0.77 6.61
C SER A 142 -3.15 0.66 6.38
N CYS A 143 -2.18 1.09 7.19
CA CYS A 143 -1.55 2.41 7.06
C CYS A 143 -0.55 2.41 5.91
N LEU A 144 0.39 1.45 5.89
CA LEU A 144 1.43 1.31 4.88
C LEU A 144 2.01 -0.11 4.95
N GLU A 145 1.75 -0.95 3.94
CA GLU A 145 2.25 -2.33 3.91
C GLU A 145 2.49 -2.81 2.46
N ARG A 146 3.53 -3.62 2.24
CA ARG A 146 3.73 -4.31 0.95
C ARG A 146 2.98 -5.64 0.97
N MET A 147 2.14 -5.87 -0.03
CA MET A 147 1.38 -7.11 -0.14
C MET A 147 2.09 -8.15 -1.02
N GLY A 148 2.18 -9.38 -0.50
CA GLY A 148 2.50 -10.55 -1.30
C GLY A 148 1.28 -11.09 -2.06
N PRO A 149 1.48 -12.07 -2.95
CA PRO A 149 0.40 -12.73 -3.65
C PRO A 149 -0.57 -13.43 -2.69
N HIS A 150 -1.85 -13.47 -3.04
CA HIS A 150 -2.85 -14.21 -2.27
C HIS A 150 -2.58 -15.72 -2.33
N GLU A 151 -3.09 -16.49 -1.36
CA GLU A 151 -2.77 -17.93 -1.18
C GLU A 151 -2.96 -18.82 -2.43
N LYS A 152 -3.88 -18.47 -3.32
CA LYS A 152 -4.20 -19.27 -4.52
C LYS A 152 -3.18 -19.13 -5.66
N ILE A 153 -2.30 -18.13 -5.64
CA ILE A 153 -1.35 -17.85 -6.73
C ILE A 153 0.07 -17.78 -6.17
N THR A 154 1.04 -18.34 -6.89
CA THR A 154 2.45 -18.22 -6.51
C THR A 154 3.03 -16.91 -7.05
N LEU A 155 4.13 -16.45 -6.47
CA LEU A 155 4.83 -15.26 -6.97
C LEU A 155 5.25 -15.44 -8.42
N ALA A 156 5.85 -16.59 -8.77
CA ALA A 156 6.26 -16.87 -10.14
C ALA A 156 5.08 -16.84 -11.13
N ARG A 157 3.90 -17.34 -10.72
CA ARG A 157 2.70 -17.27 -11.55
C ARG A 157 2.21 -15.83 -11.73
N ALA A 158 2.16 -15.06 -10.64
CA ALA A 158 1.78 -13.66 -10.68
C ALA A 158 2.71 -12.85 -11.60
N GLU A 159 4.03 -13.01 -11.47
CA GLU A 159 5.01 -12.35 -12.33
C GLU A 159 4.93 -12.82 -13.80
N CYS A 160 4.70 -14.11 -14.05
CA CYS A 160 4.48 -14.65 -15.40
C CYS A 160 3.31 -13.94 -16.10
N ASP A 161 2.17 -13.78 -15.42
CA ASP A 161 1.00 -13.11 -15.98
C ASP A 161 1.25 -11.60 -16.16
N SER A 162 1.96 -10.95 -15.23
CA SER A 162 2.26 -9.51 -15.29
C SER A 162 3.29 -9.14 -16.36
N TYR A 163 4.39 -9.91 -16.50
CA TYR A 163 5.39 -9.65 -17.55
C TYR A 163 4.84 -9.86 -18.95
N LEU A 164 3.83 -10.72 -19.14
CA LEU A 164 3.11 -10.82 -20.42
C LEU A 164 2.40 -9.51 -20.77
N VAL A 165 1.74 -8.88 -19.79
CA VAL A 165 1.08 -7.57 -19.97
C VAL A 165 2.12 -6.50 -20.27
N HIS A 166 3.24 -6.49 -19.54
CA HIS A 166 4.34 -5.56 -19.76
C HIS A 166 4.92 -5.69 -21.17
N TYR A 167 5.31 -6.90 -21.59
CA TYR A 167 5.86 -7.19 -22.91
C TYR A 167 4.91 -6.76 -24.03
N ARG A 168 3.62 -7.09 -23.92
CA ARG A 168 2.61 -6.70 -24.91
C ARG A 168 2.41 -5.19 -24.98
N CYS A 169 2.44 -4.51 -23.84
CA CYS A 169 2.37 -3.06 -23.78
C CYS A 169 3.54 -2.43 -24.55
N LEU A 170 4.78 -2.84 -24.28
CA LEU A 170 5.97 -2.34 -24.97
C LEU A 170 5.93 -2.64 -26.48
N TYR A 171 5.54 -3.87 -26.84
CA TYR A 171 5.41 -4.28 -28.24
C TYR A 171 4.45 -3.39 -29.04
N ASN A 172 3.31 -3.01 -28.43
CA ASN A 172 2.34 -2.16 -29.10
C ASN A 172 2.77 -0.68 -29.12
N LYS A 173 3.34 -0.21 -28.00
CA LYS A 173 3.69 1.20 -27.78
C LYS A 173 4.99 1.63 -28.47
N ILE A 174 5.83 0.71 -28.91
CA ILE A 174 7.06 1.04 -29.65
C ILE A 174 6.80 1.93 -30.87
N THR A 175 5.64 1.77 -31.51
CA THR A 175 5.21 2.59 -32.65
C THR A 175 5.07 4.07 -32.29
N GLU A 176 4.78 4.38 -31.02
CA GLU A 176 4.69 5.76 -30.55
C GLU A 176 6.03 6.48 -30.69
N CYS A 177 7.18 5.78 -30.65
CA CYS A 177 8.50 6.41 -30.86
C CYS A 177 8.62 7.14 -32.21
N GLY A 178 7.88 6.72 -33.24
CA GLY A 178 7.96 7.32 -34.58
C GLY A 178 9.34 7.07 -35.21
N SER A 179 10.04 8.13 -35.63
CA SER A 179 11.39 8.05 -36.21
C SER A 179 12.53 8.25 -35.20
N ASP A 180 12.22 8.34 -33.90
CA ASP A 180 13.23 8.49 -32.85
C ASP A 180 13.96 7.17 -32.61
N ILE A 181 15.13 7.02 -33.24
CA ILE A 181 15.95 5.80 -33.18
C ILE A 181 16.40 5.49 -31.74
N THR A 182 16.66 6.50 -30.92
CA THR A 182 17.08 6.29 -29.53
C THR A 182 15.92 5.75 -28.71
N CYS A 183 14.72 6.31 -28.89
CA CYS A 183 13.49 5.79 -28.27
C CYS A 183 13.24 4.34 -28.67
N ILE A 184 13.33 4.02 -29.97
CA ILE A 184 13.14 2.66 -30.47
C ILE A 184 14.11 1.70 -29.81
N LYS A 185 15.42 2.01 -29.83
CA LYS A 185 16.45 1.14 -29.24
C LYS A 185 16.24 0.91 -27.75
N GLU A 186 15.92 1.96 -26.99
CA GLU A 186 15.69 1.84 -25.55
C GLU A 186 14.43 1.00 -25.25
N VAL A 187 13.31 1.24 -25.96
CA VAL A 187 12.08 0.45 -25.81
C VAL A 187 12.25 -1.00 -26.26
N GLU A 188 13.02 -1.26 -27.31
CA GLU A 188 13.36 -2.64 -27.74
C GLU A 188 14.19 -3.38 -26.71
N ALA A 189 15.22 -2.74 -26.14
CA ALA A 189 16.06 -3.34 -25.12
C ALA A 189 15.25 -3.73 -23.87
N GLU A 190 14.32 -2.87 -23.46
CA GLU A 190 13.38 -3.15 -22.38
C GLU A 190 12.44 -4.31 -22.70
N LYS A 191 11.82 -4.27 -23.89
CA LYS A 191 10.90 -5.30 -24.37
C LYS A 191 11.57 -6.68 -24.39
N ASP A 192 12.83 -6.75 -24.82
CA ASP A 192 13.59 -8.00 -24.83
C ASP A 192 13.92 -8.51 -23.42
N THR A 193 14.22 -7.61 -22.47
CA THR A 193 14.35 -7.96 -21.05
C THR A 193 13.03 -8.49 -20.50
N ALA A 194 11.92 -7.78 -20.72
CA ALA A 194 10.59 -8.18 -20.27
C ALA A 194 10.19 -9.56 -20.83
N ARG A 195 10.53 -9.84 -22.11
CA ARG A 195 10.29 -11.16 -22.72
C ARG A 195 11.08 -12.29 -22.04
N LYS A 196 12.34 -12.04 -21.68
CA LYS A 196 13.17 -13.04 -20.98
C LYS A 196 12.62 -13.33 -19.59
N LEU A 197 12.24 -12.28 -18.85
CA LEU A 197 11.63 -12.41 -17.53
C LEU A 197 10.29 -13.15 -17.62
N TRP A 198 9.44 -12.80 -18.58
CA TRP A 198 8.18 -13.51 -18.84
C TRP A 198 8.39 -15.02 -18.99
N ILE A 199 9.29 -15.45 -19.88
CA ILE A 199 9.55 -16.88 -20.11
C ILE A 199 10.09 -17.54 -18.83
N SER A 200 11.06 -16.90 -18.17
CA SER A 200 11.66 -17.40 -16.93
C SER A 200 10.62 -17.62 -15.82
N GLU A 201 9.79 -16.62 -15.53
CA GLU A 201 8.79 -16.70 -14.47
C GLU A 201 7.68 -17.70 -14.81
N CYS A 202 7.27 -17.81 -16.08
CA CYS A 202 6.30 -18.82 -16.48
C CYS A 202 6.84 -20.25 -16.36
N ASP A 203 8.13 -20.47 -16.64
CA ASP A 203 8.73 -21.79 -16.46
C ASP A 203 8.94 -22.16 -14.99
N LYS A 204 9.22 -21.17 -14.13
CA LYS A 204 9.18 -21.35 -12.66
C LYS A 204 7.76 -21.70 -12.19
N ALA A 205 6.76 -20.95 -12.64
CA ALA A 205 5.36 -21.18 -12.28
C ALA A 205 4.91 -22.62 -12.64
N LYS A 206 5.22 -23.09 -13.85
CA LYS A 206 4.92 -24.49 -14.26
C LYS A 206 5.56 -25.51 -13.34
N LYS A 207 6.81 -25.30 -12.92
CA LYS A 207 7.52 -26.21 -12.00
C LYS A 207 6.86 -26.23 -10.63
N GLU A 208 6.53 -25.06 -10.08
CA GLU A 208 5.84 -24.94 -8.79
C GLU A 208 4.45 -25.58 -8.81
N GLU A 209 3.70 -25.37 -9.89
CA GLU A 209 2.37 -25.98 -10.09
C GLU A 209 2.46 -27.50 -10.26
N SER A 210 3.48 -28.00 -10.97
CA SER A 210 3.70 -29.44 -11.16
C SER A 210 4.12 -30.19 -9.89
N ASN A 211 4.74 -29.48 -8.94
CA ASN A 211 5.18 -30.04 -7.66
C ASN A 211 4.11 -29.94 -6.55
N LYS A 212 2.94 -29.38 -6.84
CA LYS A 212 1.85 -29.28 -5.86
C LYS A 212 1.26 -30.69 -5.66
N PRO A 213 1.29 -31.26 -4.44
CA PRO A 213 0.80 -32.61 -4.22
C PRO A 213 -0.66 -32.70 -4.63
N ILE A 214 -1.00 -33.75 -5.39
CA ILE A 214 -2.37 -34.06 -5.80
C ILE A 214 -3.18 -34.22 -4.52
N GLN A 215 -4.06 -33.25 -4.23
CA GLN A 215 -5.04 -33.37 -3.16
C GLN A 215 -6.08 -34.40 -3.61
N ILE A 216 -5.83 -35.67 -3.30
CA ILE A 216 -6.82 -36.74 -3.42
C ILE A 216 -7.91 -36.41 -2.39
N LYS A 217 -9.04 -35.88 -2.88
CA LYS A 217 -10.26 -35.70 -2.08
C LYS A 217 -10.95 -37.04 -1.84
#